data_AF-A0A392S1F7-F1
#
_entry.id   AF-A0A392S1F7-F1
#
_cell.length_a   1.000
_cell.length_b   1.000
_cell.length_c   1.000
_cell.angle_alpha   90.00
_cell.angle_beta   90.00
_cell.angle_gamma   90.00
#
_symmetry.space_group_name_H-M   'P 1'
#
loop_
_entity.id
_entity.type
_entity.pdbx_description
1 polymer ?
#
loop_
_entity_poly.entity_id
_entity_poly.type
_entity_poly.pdbx_seq_one_letter_code
_entity_poly.pdbx_strand_id
1 'polypeptide(L)'
;NTVEAEEDKCVKFESGLRPDIKQLIGFSEIRDFPTLMSKARICDEDDKAKTSYYKAMNDRKGKGQDRGKPYDNRRKGNGSGERKQGNGNCNKCGEGGHMSYDCPKKGDKCFNCGQF
;
A
#
# COMPACT_ATOMS: atom_id res chain seq x y z
N ASN A 1 30.64 3.37 34.78
CA ASN A 1 29.71 3.24 33.64
C ASN A 1 28.43 2.66 34.22
N THR A 2 27.43 3.50 34.49
CA THR A 2 26.22 3.09 35.23
C THR A 2 25.21 2.49 34.25
N VAL A 3 24.74 1.27 34.55
CA VAL A 3 23.85 0.47 33.70
C VAL A 3 22.55 1.25 33.37
N GLU A 4 22.07 2.06 34.31
CA GLU A 4 20.91 2.95 34.13
C GLU A 4 21.12 3.98 33.00
N ALA A 5 22.34 4.51 32.85
CA ALA A 5 22.66 5.47 31.80
C ALA A 5 22.73 4.82 30.40
N GLU A 6 22.90 3.50 30.32
CA GLU A 6 22.89 2.76 29.05
C GLU A 6 21.45 2.40 28.64
N GLU A 7 20.61 2.04 29.60
CA GLU A 7 19.18 1.82 29.38
C GLU A 7 18.48 3.07 28.85
N ASP A 8 18.78 4.24 29.42
CA ASP A 8 18.26 5.53 28.92
C ASP A 8 18.64 5.78 27.44
N LYS A 9 19.86 5.39 27.03
CA LYS A 9 20.28 5.50 25.62
C LYS A 9 19.48 4.55 24.72
N CYS A 10 19.26 3.32 25.17
CA CYS A 10 18.47 2.33 24.47
C CYS A 10 17.03 2.80 24.28
N VAL A 11 16.38 3.28 25.35
CA VAL A 11 15.00 3.80 25.33
C VAL A 11 14.89 4.97 24.35
N LYS A 12 15.83 5.92 24.41
CA LYS A 12 15.84 7.07 23.50
C LYS A 12 16.00 6.63 22.04
N PHE A 13 16.88 5.67 21.77
CA PHE A 13 17.07 5.14 20.42
C PHE A 13 15.83 4.39 19.90
N GLU A 14 15.26 3.51 20.71
CA GLU A 14 14.04 2.75 20.38
C GLU A 14 12.83 3.65 20.12
N SER A 15 12.77 4.82 20.76
CA SER A 15 11.71 5.80 20.50
C SER A 15 11.76 6.38 19.07
N GLY A 16 12.93 6.43 18.46
CA GLY A 16 13.15 6.93 17.09
C GLY A 16 13.13 5.85 16.00
N LEU A 17 13.06 4.56 16.37
CA LEU A 17 12.99 3.47 15.40
C LEU A 17 11.64 3.42 14.69
N ARG A 18 11.66 2.97 13.43
CA ARG A 18 10.44 2.69 12.67
C ARG A 18 9.62 1.59 13.39
N PRO A 19 8.27 1.64 13.39
CA PRO A 19 7.45 0.72 14.18
C PRO A 19 7.65 -0.77 13.88
N ASP A 20 7.90 -1.11 12.62
CA ASP A 20 8.22 -2.47 12.16
C ASP A 20 9.54 -2.98 12.75
N ILE A 21 10.58 -2.16 12.69
CA ILE A 21 11.90 -2.45 13.28
C ILE A 21 11.79 -2.53 14.81
N LYS A 22 11.05 -1.59 15.41
CA LYS A 22 10.83 -1.53 16.86
C LYS A 22 10.11 -2.77 17.38
N GLN A 23 9.10 -3.27 16.67
CA GLN A 23 8.44 -4.51 17.05
C GLN A 23 9.42 -5.69 17.02
N LEU A 24 10.20 -5.82 15.95
CA LEU A 24 11.16 -6.92 15.81
C LEU A 24 12.20 -6.92 16.94
N ILE A 25 12.66 -5.74 17.34
CA ILE A 25 13.67 -5.56 18.38
C ILE A 25 13.09 -5.65 19.79
N GLY A 26 11.87 -5.19 20.01
CA GLY A 26 11.21 -5.25 21.32
C GLY A 26 11.09 -6.68 21.86
N PHE A 27 11.00 -7.69 21.00
CA PHE A 27 11.01 -9.11 21.40
C PHE A 27 12.38 -9.60 21.89
N SER A 28 13.46 -8.88 21.62
CA SER A 28 14.83 -9.27 21.96
C SER A 28 15.33 -8.71 23.30
N GLU A 29 14.51 -7.89 24.00
CA GLU A 29 14.79 -7.29 25.33
C GLU A 29 16.24 -6.84 25.53
N ILE A 30 16.79 -6.06 24.58
CA ILE A 30 18.21 -5.70 24.55
C ILE A 30 18.48 -4.53 25.49
N ARG A 31 19.42 -4.71 26.43
CA ARG A 31 19.83 -3.69 27.41
C ARG A 31 21.18 -3.04 27.11
N ASP A 32 21.92 -3.60 26.16
CA ASP A 32 23.24 -3.13 25.72
C ASP A 32 23.12 -2.29 24.43
N PHE A 33 23.56 -1.03 24.50
CA PHE A 33 23.39 -0.08 23.40
C PHE A 33 24.14 -0.46 22.10
N PRO A 34 25.43 -0.88 22.13
CA PRO A 34 26.12 -1.39 20.94
C PRO A 34 25.41 -2.57 20.26
N THR A 35 24.89 -3.50 21.07
CA THR A 35 24.13 -4.66 20.59
C THR A 35 22.80 -4.22 19.97
N LEU A 36 22.09 -3.29 20.63
CA LEU A 36 20.83 -2.74 20.14
C LEU A 36 21.00 -2.09 18.77
N MET A 37 22.02 -1.24 18.61
CA MET A 37 22.33 -0.61 17.32
C MET A 37 22.64 -1.64 16.24
N SER A 38 23.44 -2.66 16.57
CA SER A 38 23.80 -3.70 15.62
C SER A 38 22.58 -4.50 15.16
N LYS A 39 21.69 -4.88 16.10
CA LYS A 39 20.45 -5.57 15.74
C LYS A 39 19.48 -4.68 14.96
N ALA A 40 19.36 -3.40 15.30
CA ALA A 40 18.54 -2.43 14.56
C ALA A 40 18.95 -2.29 13.11
N ARG A 41 20.26 -2.24 12.88
CA ARG A 41 20.81 -2.23 11.53
C ARG A 41 20.47 -3.51 10.77
N ILE A 42 20.66 -4.68 11.37
CA ILE A 42 20.36 -5.97 10.72
C ILE A 42 18.87 -6.06 10.37
N CYS A 43 17.98 -5.66 11.29
CA CYS A 43 16.53 -5.70 11.05
C CYS A 43 16.10 -4.78 9.90
N ASP A 44 16.70 -3.58 9.77
CA ASP A 44 16.41 -2.68 8.63
C ASP A 44 16.81 -3.30 7.28
N GLU A 45 18.00 -3.93 7.23
CA GLU A 45 18.48 -4.60 6.04
C GLU A 45 17.59 -5.79 5.66
N ASP A 46 17.17 -6.59 6.63
CA ASP A 46 16.27 -7.73 6.42
C ASP A 46 14.86 -7.30 5.96
N ASP A 47 14.28 -6.25 6.54
CA ASP A 47 12.99 -5.72 6.09
C ASP A 47 13.07 -5.17 4.67
N LYS A 48 14.19 -4.51 4.32
CA LYS A 48 14.46 -4.06 2.95
C LYS A 48 14.62 -5.24 2.00
N ALA A 49 15.39 -6.27 2.38
CA ALA A 49 15.59 -7.48 1.60
C ALA A 49 14.25 -8.19 1.36
N LYS A 50 13.46 -8.40 2.42
CA LYS A 50 12.10 -8.98 2.36
C LYS A 50 11.20 -8.18 1.43
N THR A 51 11.17 -6.85 1.59
CA THR A 51 10.36 -5.98 0.73
C THR A 51 10.77 -6.08 -0.74
N SER A 52 12.08 -6.10 -1.02
CA SER A 52 12.59 -6.24 -2.40
C SER A 52 12.26 -7.61 -3.02
N TYR A 53 12.36 -8.68 -2.23
CA TYR A 53 12.01 -10.04 -2.64
C TYR A 53 10.54 -10.13 -3.05
N TYR A 54 9.62 -9.67 -2.21
CA TYR A 54 8.19 -9.73 -2.52
C TYR A 54 7.80 -8.81 -3.68
N LYS A 55 8.44 -7.65 -3.83
CA LYS A 55 8.29 -6.81 -5.03
C LYS A 55 8.68 -7.58 -6.29
N ALA A 56 9.91 -8.10 -6.34
CA ALA A 56 10.41 -8.87 -7.49
C ALA A 56 9.54 -10.10 -7.82
N MET A 57 8.99 -10.77 -6.80
CA MET A 57 8.06 -11.89 -7.00
C MET A 57 6.74 -11.43 -7.64
N ASN A 58 6.18 -10.30 -7.19
CA ASN A 58 4.95 -9.75 -7.73
C ASN A 58 5.13 -9.20 -9.16
N ASP A 59 6.28 -8.59 -9.47
CA ASP A 59 6.62 -8.12 -10.82
C ASP A 59 6.70 -9.28 -11.83
N ARG A 60 7.17 -10.47 -11.41
CA ARG A 60 7.18 -11.67 -12.26
C ARG A 60 5.78 -12.25 -12.46
N LYS A 61 4.93 -12.21 -11.43
CA LYS A 61 3.54 -12.68 -11.51
C LYS A 61 2.64 -11.76 -12.34
N GLY A 62 3.01 -10.48 -12.49
CA GLY A 62 2.36 -9.52 -13.38
C GLY A 62 2.62 -9.72 -14.88
N LYS A 63 3.59 -10.57 -15.27
CA LYS A 63 3.93 -10.85 -16.69
C LYS A 63 3.25 -12.10 -17.27
N GLY A 64 2.18 -12.58 -16.63
CA GLY A 64 1.40 -13.72 -17.11
C GLY A 64 0.04 -13.29 -17.69
N GLN A 65 0.03 -12.42 -18.71
CA GLN A 65 -1.19 -12.18 -19.51
C GLN A 65 -1.35 -13.21 -20.64
N ASP A 66 -0.36 -14.07 -20.86
CA ASP A 66 -0.37 -15.10 -21.91
C ASP A 66 -0.65 -16.50 -21.33
N ARG A 67 -1.67 -16.62 -20.47
CA ARG A 67 -2.42 -17.88 -20.35
C ARG A 67 -3.72 -17.68 -21.10
N GLY A 68 -3.59 -17.52 -22.42
CA GLY A 68 -4.71 -17.61 -23.34
C GLY A 68 -5.46 -18.92 -23.06
N LYS A 69 -6.75 -18.79 -22.72
CA LYS A 69 -7.62 -19.93 -22.49
C LYS A 69 -7.68 -20.75 -23.79
N PRO A 70 -7.33 -22.05 -23.81
CA PRO A 70 -7.21 -22.83 -25.04
C PRO A 70 -8.54 -23.20 -25.70
N TYR A 71 -9.68 -22.62 -25.27
CA TYR A 71 -10.98 -22.84 -25.89
C TYR A 71 -11.93 -21.66 -25.63
N ASP A 72 -11.63 -20.48 -26.17
CA ASP A 72 -12.66 -19.43 -26.28
C ASP A 72 -13.40 -19.56 -27.62
N ASN A 73 -14.32 -20.52 -27.69
CA ASN A 73 -15.24 -20.65 -28.81
C ASN A 73 -16.35 -19.61 -28.66
N ARG A 74 -16.13 -18.46 -29.30
CA ARG A 74 -17.12 -17.54 -29.86
C ARG A 74 -18.24 -17.14 -28.90
N ARG A 75 -18.05 -16.03 -28.15
CA ARG A 75 -18.88 -14.80 -28.17
C ARG A 75 -18.47 -13.86 -27.02
N LYS A 76 -18.24 -12.59 -27.37
CA LYS A 76 -18.34 -11.37 -26.52
C LYS A 76 -17.04 -10.87 -25.86
N GLY A 77 -16.63 -9.69 -26.33
CA GLY A 77 -16.08 -8.65 -25.44
C GLY A 77 -14.67 -8.21 -25.77
N ASN A 78 -14.57 -6.99 -26.31
CA ASN A 78 -13.37 -6.16 -26.40
C ASN A 78 -12.53 -6.25 -25.11
N GLY A 79 -11.38 -6.93 -25.18
CA GLY A 79 -10.40 -6.97 -24.09
C GLY A 79 -9.40 -5.83 -24.24
N SER A 80 -9.85 -4.58 -24.04
CA SER A 80 -8.94 -3.48 -23.74
C SER A 80 -8.73 -3.43 -22.23
N GLY A 81 -7.49 -3.69 -21.82
CA GLY A 81 -7.04 -3.35 -20.48
C GLY A 81 -7.13 -1.84 -20.30
N GLU A 82 -8.18 -1.39 -19.63
CA GLU A 82 -8.30 -0.01 -19.19
C GLU A 82 -8.72 -0.02 -17.72
N ARG A 83 -7.89 0.66 -16.93
CA ARG A 83 -8.17 0.96 -15.53
C ARG A 83 -9.59 1.50 -15.46
N LYS A 84 -10.40 0.97 -14.53
CA LYS A 84 -11.73 1.48 -14.21
C LYS A 84 -11.70 3.01 -14.18
N GLN A 85 -12.18 3.67 -15.23
CA GLN A 85 -12.23 5.12 -15.26
C GLN A 85 -13.36 5.53 -16.20
N GLY A 86 -14.55 5.80 -15.64
CA GLY A 86 -15.64 6.46 -16.35
C GLY A 86 -17.01 5.78 -16.38
N ASN A 87 -17.18 4.56 -15.86
CA ASN A 87 -18.48 3.85 -15.88
C ASN A 87 -19.31 4.00 -14.59
N GLY A 88 -18.98 4.95 -13.72
CA GLY A 88 -19.87 5.34 -12.64
C GLY A 88 -21.03 6.14 -13.19
N ASN A 89 -22.23 5.92 -12.68
CA ASN A 89 -23.34 6.86 -12.85
C ASN A 89 -22.88 8.22 -12.30
N CYS A 90 -23.10 9.28 -13.07
CA CYS A 90 -22.82 10.64 -12.63
C CYS A 90 -23.58 10.93 -11.33
N ASN A 91 -22.89 11.35 -10.27
CA ASN A 91 -23.55 11.61 -8.99
C ASN A 91 -24.40 12.90 -9.01
N LYS A 92 -24.44 13.64 -10.13
CA LYS A 92 -25.34 14.78 -10.33
C LYS A 92 -26.64 14.39 -11.04
N CYS A 93 -26.59 13.54 -12.07
CA CYS A 93 -27.76 13.19 -12.88
C CYS A 93 -28.15 11.71 -12.90
N GLY A 94 -27.35 10.83 -12.30
CA GLY A 94 -27.57 9.39 -12.26
C GLY A 94 -27.32 8.67 -13.59
N GLU A 95 -26.93 9.37 -14.65
CA GLU A 95 -26.64 8.77 -15.97
C GLU A 95 -25.18 8.34 -16.05
N GLY A 96 -24.92 7.14 -16.59
CA GLY A 96 -23.57 6.65 -16.85
C GLY A 96 -22.96 7.28 -18.11
N GLY A 97 -21.63 7.24 -18.21
CA GLY A 97 -20.90 7.71 -19.41
C GLY A 97 -20.21 9.07 -19.24
N HIS A 98 -20.34 9.71 -18.08
CA HIS A 98 -19.56 10.91 -17.71
C HIS A 98 -19.42 11.00 -16.17
N MET A 99 -18.43 11.74 -15.68
CA MET A 99 -18.26 12.01 -14.25
C MET A 99 -18.95 13.32 -13.85
N SER A 100 -19.22 13.50 -12.55
CA SER A 100 -19.97 14.65 -12.02
C SER A 100 -19.45 16.03 -12.45
N TYR A 101 -18.16 16.16 -12.73
CA TYR A 101 -17.54 17.41 -13.18
C TYR A 101 -17.77 17.71 -14.66
N ASP A 102 -17.96 16.68 -15.49
CA ASP A 102 -18.25 16.80 -16.93
C ASP A 102 -19.76 16.67 -17.24
N CYS A 103 -20.62 16.86 -16.23
CA CYS A 103 -22.06 16.70 -16.40
C CYS A 103 -22.62 17.79 -17.32
N PRO A 104 -23.21 17.44 -18.49
CA PRO A 104 -23.76 18.42 -19.41
C PRO A 104 -25.04 19.09 -18.86
N LYS A 105 -25.64 18.51 -17.81
CA LYS A 105 -26.80 19.08 -17.12
C LYS A 105 -26.31 20.07 -16.06
N LYS A 106 -26.45 21.38 -16.33
CA LYS A 106 -26.27 22.44 -15.33
C LYS A 106 -27.43 22.40 -14.35
N GLY A 107 -27.15 21.94 -13.13
CA GLY A 107 -28.09 21.95 -12.01
C GLY A 107 -27.45 21.20 -10.85
N ASP A 108 -26.78 21.93 -9.95
CA ASP A 108 -26.01 21.40 -8.82
C ASP A 108 -26.91 20.86 -7.71
N LYS A 109 -27.68 19.82 -8.02
CA LYS A 109 -28.38 19.08 -6.98
C LYS A 109 -27.40 18.10 -6.32
N CYS A 110 -27.02 18.41 -5.10
CA CYS A 110 -26.21 17.54 -4.25
C CYS A 110 -27.00 16.28 -3.87
N PHE A 111 -26.60 15.10 -4.36
CA PHE A 111 -27.28 13.83 -4.03
C PHE A 111 -27.22 13.44 -2.56
N ASN A 112 -26.29 14.03 -1.78
CA ASN A 112 -26.14 13.77 -0.35
C ASN A 112 -26.90 14.76 0.54
N CYS A 113 -27.25 15.94 0.03
CA CYS A 113 -27.78 17.05 0.83
C CYS A 113 -29.05 17.70 0.26
N GLY A 114 -29.49 17.31 -0.94
CA GLY A 114 -30.78 17.68 -1.51
C GLY A 114 -30.95 19.15 -1.89
N GLN A 115 -29.90 19.97 -1.76
CA GLN A 115 -29.93 21.39 -2.10
C GLN A 115 -29.37 21.65 -3.50
N PHE A 116 -29.83 22.77 -4.07
CA PHE A 116 -29.39 23.37 -5.34
C PHE A 116 -28.21 24.31 -5.13
#